data_AF-A0A392MVU3-F1
#
_entry.id   AF-A0A392MVU3-F1
#
_cell.length_a   1.000
_cell.length_b   1.000
_cell.length_c   1.000
_cell.angle_alpha   90.00
_cell.angle_beta   90.00
_cell.angle_gamma   90.00
#
_symmetry.space_group_name_H-M   'P 1'
#
loop_
_entity.id
_entity.type
_entity.pdbx_description
1 polymer ?
#
loop_
_entity_poly.entity_id
_entity_poly.type
_entity_poly.pdbx_seq_one_letter_code
_entity_poly.pdbx_strand_id
1 'polypeptide(L)'
;MIVLLIAKTVGDCFNPSIYEIILHLKGLPFMDANPESWMRNLTVGELVDVKPAVISLQGVEKVAKIVDVLKNTTHNGFPVMDDGIVPPVGQANGATELHGLILRAHLIQALKKKFFLNERRRTEEWEVREKFTWVELAEREGNIEEVAITREEMEMFVDLHPLTNTTPFTVLESISVAKAMILFRQVGLRHLLVVPKYQASGVCPVIGILTRQDLLAHNILTVFPHLAKSKSRQKRN
;
A
#
# COMPACT_ATOMS: atom_id res chain seq x y z
N MET A 1 -31.74 18.85 -19.81
CA MET A 1 -30.98 17.57 -19.76
C MET A 1 -30.53 17.11 -21.14
N ILE A 2 -31.41 16.96 -22.14
CA ILE A 2 -31.07 16.48 -23.50
C ILE A 2 -29.93 17.29 -24.17
N VAL A 3 -29.99 18.63 -24.08
CA VAL A 3 -28.95 19.51 -24.66
C VAL A 3 -27.56 19.21 -24.09
N LEU A 4 -27.44 18.99 -22.77
CA LEU A 4 -26.15 18.67 -22.13
C LEU A 4 -25.62 17.31 -22.57
N LEU A 5 -26.49 16.32 -22.74
CA LEU A 5 -26.11 14.99 -23.20
C LEU A 5 -25.55 15.06 -24.62
N ILE A 6 -26.28 15.69 -25.56
CA ILE A 6 -25.84 15.85 -26.95
C ILE A 6 -24.53 16.64 -27.01
N ALA A 7 -24.44 17.77 -26.31
CA ALA A 7 -23.22 18.59 -26.29
C ALA A 7 -22.01 17.82 -25.73
N LYS A 8 -22.19 17.06 -24.64
CA LYS A 8 -21.12 16.21 -24.08
C LYS A 8 -20.72 15.10 -25.05
N THR A 9 -21.67 14.39 -25.65
CA THR A 9 -21.37 13.31 -26.60
C THR A 9 -20.61 13.82 -27.81
N VAL A 10 -21.04 14.95 -28.40
CA VAL A 10 -20.33 15.57 -29.52
C VAL A 10 -18.93 16.04 -29.09
N GLY A 11 -18.79 16.65 -27.91
CA GLY A 11 -17.50 17.07 -27.36
C GLY A 11 -16.52 15.92 -27.15
N ASP A 12 -16.98 14.83 -26.53
CA ASP A 12 -16.19 13.62 -26.24
C ASP A 12 -15.72 12.91 -27.53
N CYS A 13 -16.34 13.16 -28.69
CA CYS A 13 -15.86 12.67 -29.99
C CYS A 13 -14.60 13.40 -30.49
N PHE A 14 -14.39 14.65 -30.10
CA PHE A 14 -13.24 15.45 -30.53
C PHE A 14 -12.11 15.45 -29.51
N ASN A 15 -12.42 15.75 -28.25
CA ASN A 15 -11.42 15.95 -27.20
C ASN A 15 -11.90 15.43 -25.84
N PRO A 16 -10.96 15.02 -24.96
CA PRO A 16 -11.26 14.85 -23.55
C PRO A 16 -11.70 16.17 -22.92
N SER A 17 -12.31 16.10 -21.74
CA SER A 17 -12.74 17.29 -21.03
C SER A 17 -11.56 18.21 -20.71
N ILE A 18 -11.78 19.53 -20.64
CA ILE A 18 -10.70 20.48 -20.31
C ILE A 18 -10.06 20.17 -18.95
N TYR A 19 -10.83 19.60 -18.02
CA TYR A 19 -10.34 19.17 -16.72
C TYR A 19 -9.41 17.96 -16.83
N GLU A 20 -9.74 16.95 -17.64
CA GLU A 20 -8.85 15.83 -17.91
C GLU A 20 -7.54 16.30 -18.55
N ILE A 21 -7.62 17.24 -19.51
CA ILE A 21 -6.43 17.85 -20.12
C ILE A 21 -5.56 18.54 -19.06
N ILE A 22 -6.15 19.36 -18.19
CA ILE A 22 -5.42 20.05 -17.11
C ILE A 22 -4.82 19.05 -16.12
N LEU A 23 -5.55 17.99 -15.74
CA LEU A 23 -5.05 16.94 -14.86
C LEU A 23 -3.81 16.27 -15.46
N HIS A 24 -3.89 15.93 -16.76
CA HIS A 24 -2.78 15.32 -17.49
C HIS A 24 -1.58 16.27 -17.61
N LEU A 25 -1.81 17.54 -17.98
CA LEU A 25 -0.76 18.56 -18.09
C LEU A 25 -0.06 18.84 -16.75
N LYS A 26 -0.79 18.76 -15.63
CA LYS A 26 -0.21 18.88 -14.29
C LYS A 26 0.46 17.60 -13.79
N GLY A 27 0.41 16.50 -14.55
CA GLY A 27 0.94 15.20 -14.13
C GLY A 27 0.26 14.64 -12.88
N LEU A 28 -1.00 15.02 -12.63
CA LEU A 28 -1.71 14.56 -11.44
C LEU A 28 -2.18 13.11 -11.66
N PRO A 29 -1.85 12.17 -10.77
CA PRO A 29 -2.26 10.77 -10.88
C PRO A 29 -3.77 10.64 -10.61
N PHE A 30 -4.58 10.82 -11.66
CA PHE A 30 -6.03 10.69 -11.63
C PHE A 30 -6.45 9.32 -12.11
N MET A 31 -7.31 8.65 -11.34
CA MET A 31 -7.82 7.31 -11.65
C MET A 31 -9.23 7.42 -12.22
N ASP A 32 -9.40 6.99 -13.47
CA ASP A 32 -10.68 7.02 -14.16
C ASP A 32 -11.74 6.14 -13.48
N ALA A 33 -13.01 6.46 -13.70
CA ALA A 33 -14.11 5.72 -13.10
C ALA A 33 -14.20 4.26 -13.60
N ASN A 34 -13.84 4.05 -14.87
CA ASN A 34 -13.92 2.75 -15.50
C ASN A 34 -12.52 2.28 -15.91
N PRO A 35 -12.16 1.01 -15.63
CA PRO A 35 -10.92 0.45 -16.11
C PRO A 35 -10.94 0.28 -17.62
N GLU A 36 -9.77 0.38 -18.23
CA GLU A 36 -9.56 0.05 -19.64
C GLU A 36 -9.86 -1.43 -19.91
N SER A 37 -10.41 -1.75 -21.09
CA SER A 37 -10.85 -3.10 -21.41
C SER A 37 -9.76 -4.16 -21.27
N TRP A 38 -8.52 -3.82 -21.60
CA TRP A 38 -7.36 -4.72 -21.52
C TRP A 38 -6.94 -5.03 -20.07
N MET A 39 -7.29 -4.18 -19.09
CA MET A 39 -6.98 -4.41 -17.67
C MET A 39 -7.73 -5.61 -17.08
N ARG A 40 -8.75 -6.12 -17.80
CA ARG A 40 -9.48 -7.34 -17.42
C ARG A 40 -8.65 -8.61 -17.64
N ASN A 41 -7.68 -8.56 -18.56
CA ASN A 41 -6.86 -9.70 -18.97
C ASN A 41 -5.50 -9.74 -18.25
N LEU A 42 -5.20 -8.73 -17.43
CA LEU A 42 -3.99 -8.65 -16.62
C LEU A 42 -4.36 -8.99 -15.18
N THR A 43 -3.60 -9.86 -14.54
CA THR A 43 -3.75 -10.20 -13.13
C THR A 43 -2.95 -9.27 -12.23
N VAL A 44 -3.36 -9.14 -10.97
CA VAL A 44 -2.64 -8.36 -9.97
C VAL A 44 -1.28 -8.98 -9.65
N GLY A 45 -1.18 -10.32 -9.64
CA GLY A 45 0.09 -11.03 -9.47
C GLY A 45 1.12 -10.61 -10.51
N GLU A 46 0.76 -10.62 -11.80
CA GLU A 46 1.65 -10.16 -12.89
C GLU A 46 2.10 -8.70 -12.70
N LEU A 47 1.21 -7.84 -12.19
CA LEU A 47 1.53 -6.44 -11.89
C LEU A 47 2.45 -6.30 -10.66
N VAL A 48 2.38 -7.22 -9.70
CA VAL A 48 3.25 -7.24 -8.52
C VAL A 48 4.62 -7.81 -8.85
N ASP A 49 4.71 -8.82 -9.72
CA ASP A 49 5.98 -9.49 -10.07
C ASP A 49 7.01 -8.55 -10.71
N VAL A 50 6.54 -7.53 -11.41
CA VAL A 50 7.38 -6.50 -12.05
C VAL A 50 7.82 -5.40 -11.08
N LYS A 51 7.35 -5.42 -9.84
CA LYS A 51 7.66 -4.41 -8.82
C LYS A 51 8.79 -4.87 -7.89
N PRO A 52 9.50 -3.93 -7.25
CA PRO A 52 10.42 -4.26 -6.17
C PRO A 52 9.71 -5.01 -5.03
N ALA A 53 10.46 -5.88 -4.35
CA ALA A 53 9.96 -6.62 -3.21
C ALA A 53 9.42 -5.70 -2.10
N VAL A 54 8.34 -6.13 -1.45
CA VAL A 54 7.71 -5.38 -0.36
C VAL A 54 8.60 -5.37 0.87
N ILE A 55 8.80 -4.19 1.45
CA ILE A 55 9.52 -4.02 2.71
C ILE A 55 8.51 -4.13 3.85
N SER A 56 8.64 -5.19 4.65
CA SER A 56 7.80 -5.46 5.82
C SER A 56 8.55 -5.18 7.13
N LEU A 57 7.78 -4.88 8.16
CA LEU A 57 8.26 -4.73 9.54
C LEU A 57 7.68 -5.84 10.41
N GLN A 58 8.38 -6.20 11.47
CA GLN A 58 7.86 -7.11 12.48
C GLN A 58 6.96 -6.37 13.47
N GLY A 59 6.02 -7.07 14.11
CA GLY A 59 5.16 -6.50 15.14
C GLY A 59 5.94 -5.85 16.28
N VAL A 60 7.05 -6.48 16.70
CA VAL A 60 8.05 -5.85 17.60
C VAL A 60 9.37 -5.78 16.86
N GLU A 61 9.79 -4.57 16.51
CA GLU A 61 10.89 -4.31 15.58
C GLU A 61 12.01 -3.49 16.24
N LYS A 62 13.26 -3.73 15.84
CA LYS A 62 14.39 -2.92 16.31
C LYS A 62 14.30 -1.48 15.80
N VAL A 63 14.63 -0.51 16.65
CA VAL A 63 14.68 0.91 16.29
C VAL A 63 15.64 1.14 15.11
N ALA A 64 16.82 0.50 15.12
CA ALA A 64 17.78 0.57 14.01
C ALA A 64 17.13 0.24 12.65
N LYS A 65 16.38 -0.87 12.58
CA LYS A 65 15.72 -1.30 11.35
C LYS A 65 14.62 -0.33 10.90
N ILE A 66 13.83 0.21 11.84
CA ILE A 66 12.83 1.24 11.52
C ILE A 66 13.50 2.47 10.93
N VAL A 67 14.59 2.96 11.55
CA VAL A 67 15.33 4.12 11.06
C VAL A 67 15.93 3.86 9.68
N ASP A 68 16.50 2.68 9.44
CA ASP A 68 17.05 2.29 8.15
C ASP A 68 15.97 2.24 7.07
N VAL A 69 14.81 1.65 7.34
CA VAL A 69 13.68 1.63 6.41
C VAL A 69 13.21 3.06 6.11
N LEU A 70 13.08 3.91 7.14
CA LEU A 70 12.62 5.28 6.95
C LEU A 70 13.63 6.14 6.16
N LYS A 71 14.93 5.90 6.29
CA LYS A 71 15.98 6.63 5.54
C LYS A 71 16.14 6.13 4.11
N ASN A 72 16.05 4.82 3.90
CA ASN A 72 16.32 4.20 2.60
C ASN A 72 15.09 4.13 1.68
N THR A 73 13.89 4.42 2.21
CA THR A 73 12.65 4.29 1.45
C THR A 73 11.80 5.55 1.55
N THR A 74 11.05 5.81 0.48
CA THR A 74 10.07 6.90 0.40
C THR A 74 8.62 6.38 0.52
N HIS A 75 8.44 5.14 0.99
CA HIS A 75 7.13 4.53 1.12
C HIS A 75 6.39 5.07 2.35
N ASN A 76 5.07 5.22 2.23
CA ASN A 76 4.21 5.78 3.28
C ASN A 76 3.40 4.71 4.04
N GLY A 77 3.55 3.43 3.70
CA GLY A 77 2.87 2.33 4.34
C GLY A 77 3.71 1.05 4.28
N PHE A 78 3.75 0.33 5.39
CA PHE A 78 4.53 -0.90 5.57
C PHE A 78 3.62 -1.97 6.19
N PRO A 79 3.59 -3.20 5.65
CA PRO A 79 2.87 -4.29 6.26
C PRO A 79 3.63 -4.77 7.49
N VAL A 80 2.89 -4.99 8.56
CA VAL A 80 3.40 -5.50 9.82
C VAL A 80 3.10 -6.99 9.89
N MET A 81 4.15 -7.75 10.15
CA MET A 81 4.14 -9.20 10.19
C MET A 81 4.41 -9.69 11.59
N ASP A 82 3.67 -10.71 12.01
CA ASP A 82 3.90 -11.39 13.27
C ASP A 82 4.54 -12.76 13.01
N ASP A 83 5.66 -12.99 13.71
CA ASP A 83 6.30 -14.30 13.74
C ASP A 83 5.57 -15.16 14.78
N GLY A 84 4.77 -16.11 14.31
CA GLY A 84 4.30 -17.23 15.14
C GLY A 84 2.99 -16.99 15.88
N ILE A 85 1.87 -17.31 15.22
CA ILE A 85 0.73 -17.93 15.89
C ILE A 85 0.73 -19.40 15.48
N VAL A 86 0.86 -20.28 16.48
CA VAL A 86 0.60 -21.71 16.30
C VAL A 86 -0.87 -21.83 15.89
N PRO A 87 -1.21 -22.34 14.69
CA PRO A 87 -2.60 -22.57 14.36
C PRO A 87 -3.21 -23.53 15.41
N PRO A 88 -4.44 -23.30 15.90
CA PRO A 88 -5.06 -24.14 16.92
C PRO A 88 -5.19 -25.62 16.52
N VAL A 89 -4.99 -25.95 15.23
CA VAL A 89 -4.90 -27.31 14.71
C VAL A 89 -3.84 -27.36 13.60
N GLY A 90 -2.66 -27.92 13.87
CA GLY A 90 -1.61 -28.16 12.86
C GLY A 90 -0.18 -27.96 13.39
N GLN A 91 0.79 -28.68 12.82
CA GLN A 91 2.19 -28.65 13.24
C GLN A 91 2.79 -27.23 13.25
N ALA A 92 3.62 -26.97 14.26
CA ALA A 92 4.29 -25.70 14.51
C ALA A 92 5.37 -25.39 13.46
N ASN A 93 4.95 -24.89 12.30
CA ASN A 93 5.87 -24.43 11.27
C ASN A 93 5.74 -22.91 11.10
N GLY A 94 6.41 -22.16 11.99
CA GLY A 94 6.77 -20.73 11.89
C GLY A 94 6.05 -19.89 10.84
N ALA A 95 4.72 -19.86 10.87
CA ALA A 95 3.94 -19.15 9.87
C ALA A 95 3.97 -17.66 10.22
N THR A 96 4.44 -16.85 9.27
CA THR A 96 4.36 -15.40 9.34
C THR A 96 2.94 -14.98 9.02
N GLU A 97 2.27 -14.30 9.95
CA GLU A 97 0.91 -13.78 9.76
C GLU A 97 0.94 -12.29 9.47
N LEU A 98 0.04 -11.82 8.61
CA LEU A 98 -0.17 -10.40 8.38
C LEU A 98 -0.97 -9.83 9.56
N HIS A 99 -0.31 -9.05 10.41
CA HIS A 99 -1.00 -8.34 11.49
C HIS A 99 -1.77 -7.12 10.95
N GLY A 100 -1.18 -6.38 10.02
CA GLY A 100 -1.83 -5.21 9.45
C GLY A 100 -0.94 -4.29 8.63
N LEU A 101 -1.33 -3.03 8.50
CA LEU A 101 -0.58 -1.98 7.79
C LEU A 101 -0.29 -0.80 8.73
N ILE A 102 0.98 -0.43 8.87
CA ILE A 102 1.42 0.77 9.59
C ILE A 102 1.84 1.87 8.62
N LEU A 103 1.52 3.12 8.96
CA LEU A 103 1.90 4.27 8.16
C LEU A 103 3.27 4.82 8.58
N ARG A 104 3.97 5.44 7.62
CA ARG A 104 5.23 6.14 7.87
C ARG A 104 5.08 7.22 8.96
N ALA A 105 3.99 7.97 8.93
CA ALA A 105 3.70 8.99 9.93
C ALA A 105 3.67 8.41 11.36
N HIS A 106 3.07 7.23 11.55
CA HIS A 106 2.98 6.59 12.86
C HIS A 106 4.36 6.14 13.36
N LEU A 107 5.21 5.62 12.47
CA LEU A 107 6.59 5.26 12.80
C LEU A 107 7.39 6.49 13.23
N ILE A 108 7.31 7.59 12.49
CA ILE A 108 8.02 8.83 12.84
C ILE A 108 7.53 9.37 14.18
N GLN A 109 6.23 9.30 14.46
CA GLN A 109 5.68 9.73 15.74
C GLN A 109 6.15 8.84 16.90
N ALA A 110 6.22 7.52 16.70
CA ALA A 110 6.78 6.60 17.68
C ALA A 110 8.24 6.92 18.02
N LEU A 111 9.05 7.27 17.01
CA LEU A 111 10.43 7.68 17.21
C LEU A 111 10.55 9.05 17.90
N LYS A 112 9.75 10.05 17.50
CA LYS A 112 9.73 11.39 18.13
C LYS A 112 9.39 11.33 19.62
N LYS A 113 8.47 10.45 19.99
CA LYS A 113 8.05 10.24 21.39
C LYS A 113 8.94 9.29 22.17
N LYS A 114 10.01 8.76 21.56
CA LYS A 114 10.90 7.75 22.15
C LYS A 114 10.10 6.60 22.76
N PHE A 115 9.15 6.06 22.00
CA PHE A 115 8.35 4.90 22.39
C PHE A 115 9.18 3.62 22.26
N PHE A 116 10.19 3.50 23.11
CA PHE A 116 11.18 2.43 23.07
C PHE A 116 11.00 1.46 24.24
N LEU A 117 11.32 0.20 23.96
CA LEU A 117 11.30 -0.92 24.89
C LEU A 117 12.71 -1.54 24.91
N ASN A 118 13.23 -1.86 26.10
CA ASN A 118 14.52 -2.53 26.22
C ASN A 118 14.46 -4.01 25.83
N GLU A 119 13.29 -4.63 25.98
CA GLU A 119 13.06 -6.04 25.71
C GLU A 119 12.02 -6.21 24.60
N ARG A 120 12.12 -7.32 23.86
CA ARG A 120 11.15 -7.68 22.82
C ARG A 120 9.86 -8.18 23.49
N ARG A 121 8.95 -7.25 23.83
CA ARG A 121 7.63 -7.54 24.40
C ARG A 121 6.51 -6.82 23.67
N ARG A 122 5.28 -7.32 23.82
CA ARG A 122 4.07 -6.57 23.47
C ARG A 122 3.78 -5.52 24.55
N THR A 123 3.29 -4.38 24.12
CA THR A 123 2.94 -3.24 24.97
C THR A 123 1.51 -3.39 25.44
N GLU A 124 1.29 -3.09 26.71
CA GLU A 124 -0.04 -3.04 27.29
C GLU A 124 -0.80 -1.80 26.80
N GLU A 125 -2.12 -1.89 26.68
CA GLU A 125 -2.95 -0.81 26.13
C GLU A 125 -2.83 0.52 26.90
N TRP A 126 -2.58 0.45 28.21
CA TRP A 126 -2.48 1.65 29.06
C TRP A 126 -1.24 2.50 28.72
N GLU A 127 -0.10 1.87 28.41
CA GLU A 127 1.15 2.56 28.03
C GLU A 127 0.97 3.35 26.72
N VAL A 128 0.15 2.80 25.81
CA VAL A 128 -0.14 3.42 24.51
C VAL A 128 -1.01 4.65 24.70
N ARG A 129 -2.07 4.56 25.52
CA ARG A 129 -3.01 5.67 25.76
C ARG A 129 -2.37 6.84 26.50
N GLU A 130 -1.39 6.56 27.35
CA GLU A 130 -0.65 7.62 28.05
C GLU A 130 0.25 8.40 27.09
N LYS A 131 0.87 7.72 26.12
CA LYS A 131 1.85 8.33 25.22
C LYS A 131 1.28 8.88 23.92
N PHE A 132 0.15 8.37 23.42
CA PHE A 132 -0.41 8.78 22.12
C PHE A 132 -1.82 9.35 22.26
N THR A 133 -1.99 10.59 21.82
CA THR A 133 -3.30 11.18 21.56
C THR A 133 -3.66 10.98 20.09
N TRP A 134 -4.93 10.67 19.79
CA TRP A 134 -5.42 10.52 18.42
C TRP A 134 -5.14 11.74 17.52
N VAL A 135 -5.16 12.93 18.10
CA VAL A 135 -4.87 14.19 17.38
C VAL A 135 -3.43 14.20 16.87
N GLU A 136 -2.47 13.76 17.68
CA GLU A 136 -1.04 13.76 17.33
C GLU A 136 -0.71 12.68 16.29
N LEU A 137 -1.43 11.56 16.30
CA LEU A 137 -1.29 10.52 15.26
C LEU A 137 -1.85 10.99 13.91
N ALA A 138 -2.75 11.98 13.91
CA ALA A 138 -3.31 12.59 12.71
C ALA A 138 -2.49 13.79 12.19
N GLU A 139 -1.50 14.27 12.95
CA GLU A 139 -0.63 15.36 12.51
C GLU A 139 0.24 14.93 11.32
N ARG A 140 0.54 15.89 10.43
CA ARG A 140 1.25 15.62 9.18
C ARG A 140 2.68 15.15 9.43
N GLU A 141 3.13 14.29 8.53
CA GLU A 141 4.46 13.68 8.48
C GLU A 141 5.57 14.66 8.88
N GLY A 142 6.20 14.42 10.03
CA GLY A 142 7.47 15.05 10.37
C GLY A 142 8.61 14.47 9.54
N ASN A 143 9.68 15.23 9.34
CA ASN A 143 10.86 14.71 8.67
C ASN A 143 11.65 13.78 9.60
N ILE A 144 12.19 12.68 9.06
CA ILE A 144 13.06 11.76 9.82
C ILE A 144 14.34 12.48 10.31
N GLU A 145 14.75 13.53 9.61
CA GLU A 145 15.95 14.33 9.93
C GLU A 145 15.83 15.11 11.24
N GLU A 146 14.60 15.38 11.71
CA GLU A 146 14.35 16.08 12.97
C GLU A 146 14.51 15.15 14.19
N VAL A 147 14.60 13.84 13.97
CA VAL A 147 14.61 12.85 15.04
C VAL A 147 16.05 12.50 15.41
N ALA A 148 16.53 13.05 16.52
CA ALA A 148 17.83 12.70 17.09
C ALA A 148 17.72 11.39 17.90
N ILE A 149 18.35 10.33 17.40
CA ILE A 149 18.39 9.00 18.01
C ILE A 149 19.84 8.66 18.38
N THR A 150 20.05 8.27 19.63
CA THR A 150 21.35 7.85 20.16
C THR A 150 21.67 6.41 19.77
N ARG A 151 22.96 6.01 19.88
CA ARG A 151 23.38 4.63 19.57
C ARG A 151 22.74 3.59 20.51
N GLU A 152 22.46 3.96 21.76
CA GLU A 152 21.81 3.08 22.72
C GLU A 152 20.33 2.85 22.34
N GLU A 153 19.63 3.91 21.92
CA GLU A 153 18.25 3.83 21.46
C GLU A 153 18.10 3.00 20.18
N MET A 154 19.13 2.93 19.33
CA MET A 154 19.09 2.10 18.11
C MET A 154 18.98 0.60 18.40
N GLU A 155 19.50 0.13 19.55
CA GLU A 155 19.42 -1.28 19.96
C GLU A 155 18.12 -1.61 20.71
N MET A 156 17.29 -0.62 21.01
CA MET A 156 15.97 -0.82 21.62
C MET A 156 14.94 -1.32 20.59
N PHE A 157 13.78 -1.71 21.09
CA PHE A 157 12.65 -2.22 20.32
C PHE A 157 11.47 -1.24 20.34
N VAL A 158 10.64 -1.28 19.30
CA VAL A 158 9.35 -0.61 19.24
C VAL A 158 8.29 -1.64 18.96
N ASP A 159 7.23 -1.61 19.74
CA ASP A 159 6.04 -2.38 19.46
C ASP A 159 5.10 -1.59 18.53
N LEU A 160 4.87 -2.15 17.35
CA LEU A 160 4.07 -1.54 16.29
C LEU A 160 2.60 -1.96 16.33
N HIS A 161 2.24 -3.04 17.06
CA HIS A 161 0.87 -3.57 17.07
C HIS A 161 -0.18 -2.48 17.39
N PRO A 162 0.00 -1.64 18.43
CA PRO A 162 -1.03 -0.67 18.81
C PRO A 162 -1.23 0.46 17.80
N LEU A 163 -0.25 0.71 16.93
CA LEU A 163 -0.24 1.79 15.94
C LEU A 163 -0.65 1.31 14.53
N THR A 164 -0.88 0.01 14.40
CA THR A 164 -1.12 -0.66 13.12
C THR A 164 -2.61 -0.74 12.83
N ASN A 165 -3.01 -0.50 11.59
CA ASN A 165 -4.34 -0.85 11.14
C ASN A 165 -4.43 -2.37 10.94
N THR A 166 -5.15 -3.04 11.82
CA THR A 166 -5.34 -4.50 11.82
C THR A 166 -6.29 -5.02 10.74
N THR A 167 -7.01 -4.12 10.06
CA THR A 167 -7.97 -4.49 8.99
C THR A 167 -7.62 -3.81 7.67
N PRO A 168 -6.43 -4.06 7.09
CA PRO A 168 -6.08 -3.53 5.79
C PRO A 168 -6.93 -4.20 4.69
N PHE A 169 -7.22 -3.46 3.62
CA PHE A 169 -7.84 -4.05 2.44
C PHE A 169 -6.83 -4.93 1.70
N THR A 170 -7.21 -6.19 1.49
CA THR A 170 -6.40 -7.20 0.79
C THR A 170 -7.12 -7.69 -0.46
N VAL A 171 -6.35 -8.09 -1.47
CA VAL A 171 -6.82 -8.81 -2.66
C VAL A 171 -5.92 -10.00 -2.94
N LEU A 172 -6.49 -11.04 -3.54
CA LEU A 172 -5.72 -12.18 -4.02
C LEU A 172 -4.99 -11.82 -5.32
N GLU A 173 -3.79 -12.36 -5.51
CA GLU A 173 -2.97 -12.16 -6.72
C GLU A 173 -3.69 -12.53 -8.03
N SER A 174 -4.62 -13.49 -7.98
CA SER A 174 -5.37 -13.98 -9.13
C SER A 174 -6.45 -13.03 -9.63
N ILE A 175 -6.75 -11.95 -8.90
CA ILE A 175 -7.76 -10.98 -9.32
C ILE A 175 -7.26 -10.18 -10.54
N SER A 176 -8.16 -9.86 -11.46
CA SER A 176 -7.84 -8.95 -12.57
C SER A 176 -7.55 -7.53 -12.06
N VAL A 177 -6.61 -6.83 -12.67
CA VAL A 177 -6.29 -5.43 -12.36
C VAL A 177 -7.51 -4.52 -12.49
N ALA A 178 -8.41 -4.78 -13.46
CA ALA A 178 -9.66 -4.04 -13.60
C ALA A 178 -10.54 -4.07 -12.33
N LYS A 179 -10.69 -5.25 -11.70
CA LYS A 179 -11.46 -5.41 -10.45
C LYS A 179 -10.76 -4.74 -9.28
N ALA A 180 -9.44 -4.88 -9.19
CA ALA A 180 -8.64 -4.24 -8.15
C ALA A 180 -8.72 -2.71 -8.24
N MET A 181 -8.69 -2.13 -9.44
CA MET A 181 -8.86 -0.70 -9.69
C MET A 181 -10.25 -0.20 -9.24
N ILE A 182 -11.32 -0.94 -9.57
CA ILE A 182 -12.68 -0.60 -9.13
C ILE A 182 -12.75 -0.59 -7.60
N LEU A 183 -12.26 -1.64 -6.94
CA LEU A 183 -12.23 -1.73 -5.48
C LEU A 183 -11.43 -0.57 -4.87
N PHE A 184 -10.22 -0.32 -5.37
CA PHE A 184 -9.33 0.74 -4.92
C PHE A 184 -10.01 2.11 -4.97
N ARG A 185 -10.70 2.40 -6.08
CA ARG A 185 -11.40 3.67 -6.29
C ARG A 185 -12.67 3.79 -5.45
N GLN A 186 -13.48 2.73 -5.37
CA GLN A 186 -14.76 2.75 -4.66
C GLN A 186 -14.58 2.93 -3.15
N VAL A 187 -13.56 2.29 -2.58
CA VAL A 187 -13.25 2.39 -1.15
C VAL A 187 -12.33 3.57 -0.83
N GLY A 188 -11.70 4.18 -1.84
CA GLY A 188 -10.83 5.34 -1.65
C GLY A 188 -9.49 4.99 -1.00
N LEU A 189 -8.90 3.87 -1.40
CA LEU A 189 -7.68 3.34 -0.79
C LEU A 189 -6.43 4.17 -1.15
N ARG A 190 -5.40 4.07 -0.30
CA ARG A 190 -4.04 4.53 -0.59
C ARG A 190 -3.08 3.39 -0.87
N HIS A 191 -3.23 2.31 -0.10
CA HIS A 191 -2.46 1.09 -0.20
C HIS A 191 -3.45 -0.08 -0.24
N LEU A 192 -3.26 -0.98 -1.20
CA LEU A 192 -4.02 -2.21 -1.34
C LEU A 192 -3.04 -3.38 -1.28
N LEU A 193 -3.19 -4.23 -0.27
CA LEU A 193 -2.27 -5.35 -0.07
C LEU A 193 -2.63 -6.51 -0.99
N VAL A 194 -1.61 -7.20 -1.50
CA VAL A 194 -1.77 -8.36 -2.37
C VAL A 194 -1.28 -9.60 -1.63
N VAL A 195 -2.16 -10.60 -1.55
CA VAL A 195 -1.94 -11.86 -0.85
C VAL A 195 -1.80 -12.97 -1.90
N PRO A 196 -0.88 -13.94 -1.72
CA PRO A 196 -0.71 -15.04 -2.64
C PRO A 196 -1.93 -15.97 -2.62
N LYS A 197 -2.17 -16.68 -3.71
CA LYS A 197 -3.26 -17.67 -3.82
C LYS A 197 -3.02 -18.88 -2.93
N TYR A 198 -1.76 -19.26 -2.74
CA TYR A 198 -1.36 -20.40 -1.91
C TYR A 198 -0.55 -19.90 -0.72
N GLN A 199 -1.12 -20.05 0.47
CA GLN A 199 -0.42 -19.82 1.73
C GLN A 199 0.21 -21.14 2.15
N ALA A 200 1.51 -21.29 1.88
CA ALA A 200 2.32 -22.39 2.37
C ALA A 200 3.29 -21.89 3.45
N SER A 201 3.75 -22.80 4.31
CA SER A 201 4.74 -22.47 5.33
C SER A 201 6.02 -21.91 4.68
N GLY A 202 6.46 -20.73 5.11
CA GLY A 202 7.62 -20.02 4.57
C GLY A 202 7.31 -19.01 3.45
N VAL A 203 6.07 -18.93 2.95
CA VAL A 203 5.67 -17.89 1.98
C VAL A 203 5.23 -16.64 2.73
N CYS A 204 5.75 -15.47 2.32
CA CYS A 204 5.33 -14.20 2.90
C CYS A 204 3.82 -14.00 2.67
N PRO A 205 3.02 -13.68 3.71
CA PRO A 205 1.58 -13.54 3.56
C PRO A 205 1.18 -12.34 2.67
N VAL A 206 2.10 -11.42 2.39
CA VAL A 206 1.92 -10.31 1.46
C VAL A 206 3.02 -10.36 0.41
N ILE A 207 2.62 -10.48 -0.85
CA ILE A 207 3.55 -10.48 -1.99
C ILE A 207 3.75 -9.07 -2.57
N GLY A 208 2.78 -8.17 -2.37
CA GLY A 208 2.74 -6.89 -3.07
C GLY A 208 1.90 -5.84 -2.38
N ILE A 209 2.17 -4.57 -2.71
CA ILE A 209 1.30 -3.43 -2.39
C ILE A 209 1.01 -2.68 -3.67
N LEU A 210 -0.28 -2.46 -3.94
CA LEU A 210 -0.74 -1.60 -5.02
C LEU A 210 -1.11 -0.24 -4.46
N THR A 211 -0.63 0.79 -5.14
CA THR A 211 -0.94 2.19 -4.89
C THR A 211 -1.68 2.77 -6.08
N ARG A 212 -2.15 4.01 -5.95
CA ARG A 212 -2.81 4.73 -7.04
C ARG A 212 -1.94 4.78 -8.30
N GLN A 213 -0.62 4.97 -8.16
CA GLN A 213 0.29 5.06 -9.30
C GLN A 213 0.37 3.76 -10.09
N ASP A 214 0.32 2.62 -9.40
CA ASP A 214 0.43 1.30 -10.03
C ASP A 214 -0.80 0.95 -10.87
N LEU A 215 -1.95 1.52 -10.52
CA LEU A 215 -3.24 1.24 -11.15
C LEU A 215 -3.57 2.21 -12.30
N LEU A 216 -2.67 3.15 -12.63
CA LEU A 216 -2.87 4.05 -13.77
C LEU A 216 -2.55 3.35 -15.08
N ALA A 217 -3.46 3.47 -16.04
CA ALA A 217 -3.35 2.84 -17.35
C ALA A 217 -2.01 3.13 -18.05
N HIS A 218 -1.55 4.39 -18.05
CA HIS A 218 -0.29 4.76 -18.70
C HIS A 218 0.94 4.14 -18.02
N ASN A 219 0.94 4.02 -16.69
CA ASN A 219 2.04 3.39 -15.94
C ASN A 219 2.09 1.89 -16.21
N ILE A 220 0.93 1.23 -16.21
CA ILE A 220 0.84 -0.20 -16.54
C ILE A 220 1.30 -0.46 -17.98
N LEU A 221 0.92 0.39 -18.94
CA LEU A 221 1.36 0.25 -20.34
C LEU A 221 2.86 0.50 -20.53
N THR A 222 3.48 1.29 -19.66
CA THR A 222 4.93 1.51 -19.67
C THR A 222 5.67 0.23 -19.30
N VAL A 223 5.13 -0.53 -18.35
CA VAL A 223 5.69 -1.82 -17.92
C VAL A 223 5.30 -2.95 -18.89
N PHE A 224 4.10 -2.90 -19.46
CA PHE A 224 3.55 -3.90 -20.37
C PHE A 224 3.22 -3.31 -21.76
N PRO A 225 4.21 -2.93 -22.57
CA PRO A 225 3.99 -2.25 -23.86
C PRO A 225 3.26 -3.11 -24.89
N HIS A 226 3.27 -4.44 -24.73
CA HIS A 226 2.57 -5.36 -25.63
C HIS A 226 1.04 -5.21 -25.56
N LEU A 227 0.49 -4.75 -24.43
CA LEU A 227 -0.95 -4.55 -24.24
C LEU A 227 -1.50 -3.39 -25.09
N ALA A 228 -0.68 -2.38 -25.39
CA ALA A 228 -1.07 -1.24 -26.21
C ALA A 228 -1.45 -1.63 -27.66
N LYS A 229 -0.79 -2.67 -28.20
CA LYS A 229 -0.99 -3.12 -29.59
C LYS A 229 -2.36 -3.75 -29.82
N SER A 230 -2.98 -4.31 -28.78
CA SER A 230 -4.32 -4.93 -28.87
C SER A 230 -5.40 -3.90 -29.25
N LYS A 231 -5.30 -2.66 -28.75
CA LYS A 231 -6.24 -1.55 -29.04
C LYS A 231 -6.27 -1.18 -30.54
N SER A 232 -5.13 -1.29 -31.25
CA SER A 232 -5.06 -1.00 -32.69
C SER A 232 -5.69 -2.07 -33.59
N ARG A 233 -5.77 -3.32 -33.12
CA ARG A 233 -6.42 -4.41 -33.87
C ARG A 233 -7.94 -4.36 -33.73
N GLN A 234 -8.46 -3.96 -32.57
CA GLN A 234 -9.91 -3.83 -32.34
C GLN A 234 -10.57 -2.65 -33.07
N LYS A 235 -9.83 -1.57 -33.38
CA LYS A 235 -10.35 -0.45 -34.19
C LYS A 235 -10.35 -0.70 -35.71
N ARG A 236 -9.79 -1.83 -36.17
CA ARG A 236 -9.64 -2.16 -37.59
C ARG A 236 -10.67 -3.19 -38.11
N ASN A 237 -11.53 -3.71 -37.24
CA ASN A 237 -12.60 -4.64 -37.59
C ASN A 237 -13.97 -4.02 -37.33
#